data_AF-A0A2E0J772-F1
#
_entry.id   AF-A0A2E0J772-F1
#
_cell.length_a   1.000
_cell.length_b   1.000
_cell.length_c   1.000
_cell.angle_alpha   90.00
_cell.angle_beta   90.00
_cell.angle_gamma   90.00
#
_symmetry.space_group_name_H-M   'P 1'
#
loop_
_entity.id
_entity.type
_entity.pdbx_description
1 polymer ?
#
loop_
_entity_poly.entity_id
_entity_poly.type
_entity_poly.pdbx_seq_one_letter_code
_entity_poly.pdbx_strand_id
1 'polypeptide(L)'
;MSLEVVQLELLLNLADLIAQGFETALLAALNDVGGSVLFNRRLDGDPQFQRIAAVMVGPEADVALVFLDHAGTTIHVESASESARMIAREAEKARDRICSDAE
;
A
#
# COMPACT_ATOMS: atom_id res chain seq x y z
N MET A 1 4.76 -8.08 10.28
CA MET A 1 4.69 -6.70 9.75
C MET A 1 5.89 -5.91 10.29
N SER A 2 6.57 -5.11 9.45
CA SER A 2 7.73 -4.29 9.86
C SER A 2 7.35 -2.91 10.40
N LEU A 3 8.32 -2.20 10.96
CA LEU A 3 8.09 -0.88 11.58
C LEU A 3 7.62 0.15 10.55
N GLU A 4 8.19 0.13 9.35
CA GLU A 4 7.89 1.06 8.27
C GLU A 4 6.46 0.87 7.75
N VAL A 5 5.97 -0.37 7.71
CA VAL A 5 4.58 -0.67 7.36
C VAL A 5 3.63 -0.11 8.44
N VAL A 6 3.99 -0.27 9.73
CA VAL A 6 3.20 0.31 10.83
C VAL A 6 3.20 1.84 10.77
N GLN A 7 4.33 2.47 10.46
CA GLN A 7 4.41 3.92 10.28
C GLN A 7 3.56 4.41 9.11
N LEU A 8 3.59 3.70 7.98
CA LEU A 8 2.73 3.97 6.82
C LEU A 8 1.25 3.95 7.22
N GLU A 9 0.82 2.91 7.95
CA GLU A 9 -0.56 2.79 8.43
C GLU A 9 -0.96 3.96 9.34
N LEU A 10 -0.08 4.37 10.26
CA LEU A 10 -0.32 5.51 11.15
C LEU A 10 -0.47 6.83 10.37
N LEU A 11 0.43 7.10 9.43
CA LEU A 11 0.38 8.32 8.61
C LEU A 11 -0.90 8.40 7.79
N LEU A 12 -1.30 7.29 7.16
CA LEU A 12 -2.51 7.21 6.37
C LEU A 12 -3.78 7.38 7.21
N ASN A 13 -3.81 6.83 8.43
CA ASN A 13 -4.94 7.01 9.36
C ASN A 13 -5.08 8.44 9.88
N LEU A 14 -3.99 9.22 9.90
CA LEU A 14 -4.00 10.63 10.26
C LEU A 14 -4.30 11.56 9.07
N ALA A 15 -4.23 11.05 7.84
CA ALA A 15 -4.47 11.82 6.64
C ALA A 15 -5.97 12.12 6.44
N ASP A 16 -6.28 13.32 5.96
CA ASP A 16 -7.64 13.67 5.54
C ASP A 16 -7.90 13.10 4.14
N LEU A 17 -8.28 11.82 4.07
CA LEU A 17 -8.51 11.10 2.82
C LEU A 17 -9.64 11.70 1.98
N ILE A 18 -10.61 12.36 2.61
CA ILE A 18 -11.75 12.98 1.94
C ILE A 18 -11.32 14.28 1.25
N ALA A 19 -10.52 15.11 1.92
CA ALA A 19 -10.01 16.34 1.34
C ALA A 19 -8.87 16.12 0.34
N GLN A 20 -7.93 15.21 0.65
CA GLN A 20 -6.70 15.02 -0.14
C GLN A 20 -6.86 13.99 -1.26
N GLY A 21 -7.76 13.03 -1.08
CA GLY A 21 -7.84 11.85 -1.92
C GLY A 21 -6.79 10.80 -1.58
N PHE A 22 -7.13 9.54 -1.82
CA PHE A 22 -6.30 8.38 -1.46
C PHE A 22 -4.89 8.40 -2.06
N GLU A 23 -4.77 8.72 -3.35
CA GLU A 23 -3.48 8.69 -4.03
C GLU A 23 -2.53 9.76 -3.51
N THR A 24 -3.02 10.98 -3.29
CA THR A 24 -2.25 12.08 -2.70
C THR A 24 -1.78 11.71 -1.29
N ALA A 25 -2.67 11.20 -0.44
CA ALA A 25 -2.34 10.80 0.92
C ALA A 25 -1.32 9.65 0.94
N LEU A 26 -1.46 8.67 0.05
CA LEU A 26 -0.52 7.57 -0.09
C LEU A 26 0.88 8.04 -0.50
N LEU A 27 0.98 8.90 -1.50
CA LEU A 27 2.26 9.43 -1.94
C LEU A 27 2.94 10.28 -0.86
N ALA A 28 2.17 11.08 -0.11
CA ALA A 28 2.69 11.83 1.02
C ALA A 28 3.24 10.90 2.12
N ALA A 29 2.48 9.87 2.50
CA ALA A 29 2.92 8.92 3.53
C ALA A 29 4.16 8.12 3.07
N LEU A 30 4.21 7.71 1.80
CA LEU A 30 5.37 7.00 1.24
C LEU A 30 6.63 7.86 1.21
N ASN A 31 6.50 9.15 0.93
CA ASN A 31 7.62 10.09 0.97
C ASN A 31 8.26 10.14 2.37
N ASP A 32 7.46 10.02 3.43
CA ASP A 32 7.94 10.06 4.81
C ASP A 32 8.59 8.75 5.27
N VAL A 33 8.14 7.60 4.75
CA VAL A 33 8.71 6.27 5.09
C VAL A 33 9.75 5.75 4.08
N GLY A 34 10.13 6.56 3.10
CA GLY A 34 11.07 6.17 2.04
C GLY A 34 10.53 5.05 1.14
N GLY A 35 9.22 5.03 0.90
CA GLY A 35 8.53 4.01 0.12
C GLY A 35 8.23 4.42 -1.32
N SER A 36 7.70 3.47 -2.10
CA SER A 36 7.27 3.71 -3.48
C SER A 36 6.07 2.85 -3.86
N VAL A 37 5.31 3.30 -4.85
CA VAL A 37 4.13 2.57 -5.35
C VAL A 37 4.57 1.51 -6.36
N LEU A 38 4.18 0.26 -6.11
CA LEU A 38 4.30 -0.83 -7.09
C LEU A 38 3.15 -0.80 -8.09
N PHE A 39 1.93 -0.67 -7.57
CA PHE A 39 0.73 -0.45 -8.36
C PHE A 39 -0.39 0.13 -7.50
N ASN A 40 -1.34 0.78 -8.17
CA ASN A 40 -2.58 1.29 -7.57
C ASN A 40 -3.74 0.99 -8.52
N ARG A 41 -4.72 0.20 -8.07
CA ARG A 41 -5.79 -0.32 -8.94
C ARG A 41 -7.14 -0.35 -8.23
N ARG A 42 -8.21 -0.23 -9.01
CA ARG A 42 -9.57 -0.48 -8.52
C ARG A 42 -9.82 -1.96 -8.31
N LEU A 43 -10.60 -2.29 -7.29
CA LEU A 43 -11.07 -3.63 -7.00
C LEU A 43 -12.53 -3.75 -7.42
N ASP A 44 -12.76 -3.93 -8.72
CA ASP A 44 -14.11 -4.06 -9.24
C ASP A 44 -14.74 -5.37 -8.74
N GLY A 45 -15.84 -5.26 -8.00
CA GLY A 45 -16.58 -6.42 -7.48
C GLY A 45 -16.12 -6.95 -6.12
N ASP A 46 -15.15 -6.32 -5.47
CA ASP A 46 -14.85 -6.60 -4.06
C ASP A 46 -15.96 -5.99 -3.17
N PRO A 47 -16.49 -6.72 -2.17
CA PRO A 47 -17.59 -6.24 -1.35
C PRO A 47 -17.18 -5.22 -0.28
N GLN A 48 -15.89 -5.09 0.03
CA GLN A 48 -15.37 -4.30 1.13
C GLN A 48 -14.57 -3.10 0.63
N PHE A 49 -13.71 -3.30 -0.36
CA PHE A 49 -12.73 -2.32 -0.78
C PHE A 49 -12.94 -1.89 -2.21
N GLN A 50 -12.84 -0.59 -2.49
CA GLN A 50 -12.94 -0.08 -3.86
C GLN A 50 -11.59 -0.05 -4.58
N ARG A 51 -10.49 -0.08 -3.81
CA ARG A 51 -9.14 0.14 -4.33
C ARG A 51 -8.11 -0.54 -3.44
N ILE A 52 -7.01 -0.90 -4.09
CA ILE A 52 -5.79 -1.36 -3.44
C ILE A 52 -4.59 -0.67 -4.07
N ALA A 53 -3.64 -0.28 -3.23
CA ALA A 53 -2.28 0.00 -3.64
C ALA A 53 -1.33 -1.04 -3.03
N ALA A 54 -0.43 -1.57 -3.84
CA ALA A 54 0.74 -2.27 -3.36
C ALA A 54 1.92 -1.30 -3.37
N VAL A 55 2.68 -1.29 -2.28
CA VAL A 55 3.79 -0.36 -2.07
C VAL A 55 4.98 -1.09 -1.49
N MET A 56 6.18 -0.63 -1.84
CA MET A 56 7.40 -0.98 -1.11
C MET A 56 7.64 0.09 -0.04
N VAL A 57 8.09 -0.33 1.14
CA VAL A 57 8.43 0.58 2.24
C VAL A 57 9.78 0.22 2.84
N GLY A 58 10.51 1.24 3.27
CA GLY A 58 11.76 1.07 3.98
C GLY A 58 12.92 0.53 3.13
N PRO A 59 14.11 0.42 3.76
CA PRO A 59 15.33 -0.03 3.09
C PRO A 59 15.31 -1.51 2.71
N GLU A 60 14.57 -2.34 3.44
CA GLU A 60 14.42 -3.79 3.18
C GLU A 60 13.39 -4.08 2.07
N ALA A 61 12.80 -3.04 1.47
CA ALA A 61 11.78 -3.14 0.43
C ALA A 61 10.60 -4.06 0.82
N ASP A 62 10.15 -3.95 2.07
CA ASP A 62 8.97 -4.66 2.55
C ASP A 62 7.74 -4.26 1.74
N VAL A 63 6.87 -5.22 1.46
CA VAL A 63 5.68 -4.98 0.64
C VAL A 63 4.45 -4.84 1.51
N ALA A 64 3.80 -3.68 1.44
CA ALA A 64 2.51 -3.43 2.08
C ALA A 64 1.38 -3.36 1.05
N LEU A 65 0.21 -3.83 1.46
CA LEU A 65 -1.05 -3.69 0.73
C LEU A 65 -1.93 -2.70 1.48
N VAL A 66 -2.30 -1.62 0.80
CA VAL A 66 -3.15 -0.55 1.34
C VAL A 66 -4.50 -0.61 0.63
N PHE A 67 -5.53 -0.98 1.36
CA PHE A 67 -6.91 -1.04 0.87
C PHE A 67 -7.69 0.20 1.28
N LEU A 68 -8.52 0.70 0.38
CA LEU A 68 -9.48 1.78 0.65
C LEU A 68 -10.90 1.22 0.63
N ASP A 69 -11.67 1.48 1.68
CA ASP A 69 -13.09 1.12 1.75
C ASP A 69 -13.93 1.83 0.68
N HIS A 70 -15.15 1.36 0.42
CA HIS A 70 -16.04 1.98 -0.57
C HIS A 70 -16.47 3.41 -0.24
N ALA A 71 -16.44 3.78 1.04
CA ALA A 71 -16.75 5.15 1.47
C ALA A 71 -15.60 6.12 1.18
N GLY A 72 -14.38 5.62 0.94
CA GLY A 72 -13.20 6.45 0.75
C GLY A 72 -12.71 7.09 2.06
N THR A 73 -13.12 6.54 3.19
CA THR A 73 -12.90 7.12 4.53
C THR A 73 -11.91 6.32 5.36
N THR A 74 -11.82 5.01 5.12
CA THR A 74 -11.03 4.10 5.96
C THR A 74 -10.01 3.37 5.12
N ILE A 75 -8.80 3.26 5.66
CA ILE A 75 -7.73 2.44 5.10
C ILE A 75 -7.50 1.19 5.94
N HIS A 76 -7.13 0.12 5.27
CA HIS A 76 -6.64 -1.10 5.91
C HIS A 76 -5.29 -1.44 5.31
N VAL A 77 -4.28 -1.64 6.17
CA VAL A 77 -2.92 -1.97 5.74
C VAL A 77 -2.59 -3.38 6.20
N GLU A 78 -2.03 -4.20 5.31
CA GLU A 78 -1.50 -5.51 5.66
C GLU A 78 -0.15 -5.74 5.01
N SER A 79 0.68 -6.58 5.63
CA SER A 79 1.94 -7.04 5.06
C SER A 79 1.65 -8.08 3.97
N ALA A 80 2.23 -7.94 2.77
CA ALA A 80 2.04 -8.93 1.71
C ALA A 80 2.60 -10.31 2.10
N SER A 81 3.68 -10.35 2.89
CA SER A 81 4.27 -11.58 3.42
C SER A 81 3.35 -12.36 4.37
N GLU A 82 2.36 -11.70 4.98
CA GLU A 82 1.40 -12.29 5.92
C GLU A 82 0.02 -12.49 5.28
N SER A 83 -0.18 -11.98 4.05
CA SER A 83 -1.46 -12.02 3.35
C SER A 83 -1.62 -13.30 2.53
N ALA A 84 -2.76 -13.97 2.72
CA ALA A 84 -3.15 -15.12 1.90
C ALA A 84 -3.76 -14.71 0.55
N ARG A 85 -3.92 -13.40 0.26
CA ARG A 85 -4.60 -12.92 -0.94
C ARG A 85 -3.72 -13.10 -2.18
N MET A 86 -4.34 -13.42 -3.32
CA MET A 86 -3.62 -13.56 -4.60
C MET A 86 -2.86 -12.28 -4.98
N ILE A 87 -3.43 -11.11 -4.68
CA ILE A 87 -2.82 -9.82 -4.96
C ILE A 87 -1.53 -9.57 -4.18
N ALA A 88 -1.35 -10.20 -3.02
CA ALA A 88 -0.10 -10.16 -2.27
C ALA A 88 1.04 -10.80 -3.08
N ARG A 89 0.77 -11.96 -3.70
CA ARG A 89 1.74 -12.63 -4.58
C ARG A 89 2.06 -11.79 -5.82
N GLU A 90 1.10 -11.04 -6.34
CA GLU A 90 1.35 -10.11 -7.45
C GLU A 90 2.23 -8.93 -7.01
N ALA A 91 2.01 -8.40 -5.82
CA ALA A 91 2.81 -7.33 -5.24
C ALA A 91 4.27 -7.76 -4.99
N GLU A 92 4.47 -8.93 -4.38
CA GLU A 92 5.80 -9.53 -4.18
C GLU A 92 6.55 -9.69 -5.53
N LYS A 93 5.88 -10.21 -6.56
CA LYS A 93 6.47 -10.31 -7.90
C LYS A 93 6.78 -8.96 -8.54
N ALA A 94 5.99 -7.93 -8.24
CA ALA A 94 6.24 -6.56 -8.74
C ALA A 94 7.47 -5.96 -8.05
N ARG A 95 7.64 -6.16 -6.74
CA ARG A 95 8.86 -5.81 -6.01
C ARG A 95 10.07 -6.48 -6.64
N ASP A 96 10.01 -7.81 -6.82
CA ASP A 96 11.17 -8.59 -7.31
C ASP A 96 11.69 -8.07 -8.66
N ARG A 97 10.79 -7.63 -9.55
CA ARG A 97 11.16 -7.03 -10.85
C ARG A 97 11.87 -5.69 -10.69
N ILE A 98 11.40 -4.84 -9.78
CA ILE A 98 12.03 -3.53 -9.56
C ILE A 98 13.38 -3.69 -8.88
N CYS A 99 13.49 -4.60 -7.91
CA CYS A 99 14.76 -4.90 -7.25
C CYS A 99 15.76 -5.56 -8.20
N SER A 100 15.33 -6.44 -9.13
CA SER A 100 16.22 -7.05 -10.11
C SER A 100 16.72 -6.08 -11.18
N ASP A 101 15.96 -5.02 -11.47
CA ASP A 101 16.35 -3.98 -12.44
C ASP A 101 17.31 -2.94 -11.84
N ALA A 102 17.57 -2.98 -10.53
CA ALA A 102 18.43 -2.05 -9.80
C ALA A 102 19.88 -2.52 -9.60
N GLU A 103 20.20 -3.76 -9.99
CA GLU A 103 21.54 -4.37 -9.97
C GLU A 103 22.24 -4.30 -11.35
#